data_AF-A0A537UL98-F1
#
_entry.id   AF-A0A537UL98-F1
#
_cell.length_a   1.000
_cell.length_b   1.000
_cell.length_c   1.000
_cell.angle_alpha   90.00
_cell.angle_beta   90.00
_cell.angle_gamma   90.00
#
_symmetry.space_group_name_H-M   'P 1'
#
loop_
_entity.id
_entity.type
_entity.pdbx_description
1 polymer ?
#
loop_
_entity_poly.entity_id
_entity_poly.type
_entity_poly.pdbx_seq_one_letter_code
_entity_poly.pdbx_strand_id
1 'polypeptide(L)'
;MARNTMDFARQNTEQATDWMRAIAEQNLNQSKAAFEGLLSVARNAVRDVDQQAAVICEHSMSFAEETLSNTFDFAHKLLRMREPQEFAQIQGEFVSRQAQLLGDQTKELGQKIMQGAQDAAKSVREASAESSRRRSEAA
;
A
#
# COMPACT_ATOMS: atom_id res chain seq x y z
N MET A 1 -15.89 30.71 40.53
CA MET A 1 -15.58 30.69 39.09
C MET A 1 -14.44 29.74 38.73
N ALA A 2 -13.39 29.58 39.55
CA ALA A 2 -12.25 28.68 39.27
C ALA A 2 -12.59 27.17 39.09
N ARG A 3 -13.60 26.65 39.80
CA ARG A 3 -13.99 25.23 39.71
C ARG A 3 -14.53 24.86 38.32
N ASN A 4 -15.32 25.75 37.71
CA ASN A 4 -15.90 25.57 36.36
C ASN A 4 -14.82 25.59 35.26
N THR A 5 -13.74 26.35 35.46
CA THR A 5 -12.61 26.44 34.51
C THR A 5 -11.72 25.20 34.56
N MET A 6 -11.51 24.62 35.76
CA MET A 6 -10.79 23.35 35.92
C MET A 6 -11.56 22.17 35.31
N ASP A 7 -12.89 22.15 35.46
CA ASP A 7 -13.75 21.12 34.87
C ASP A 7 -13.74 21.21 33.33
N PHE A 8 -13.78 22.41 32.77
CA PHE A 8 -13.68 22.62 31.32
C PHE A 8 -12.33 22.18 30.75
N ALA A 9 -11.21 22.58 31.37
CA ALA A 9 -9.88 22.19 30.92
C ALA A 9 -9.67 20.67 30.99
N ARG A 10 -10.18 20.03 32.05
CA ARG A 10 -10.12 18.58 32.22
C ARG A 10 -10.95 17.85 31.17
N GLN A 11 -12.19 18.28 30.94
CA GLN A 11 -13.07 17.68 29.93
C GLN A 11 -12.49 17.81 28.51
N ASN A 12 -11.87 18.95 28.19
CA ASN A 12 -11.26 19.17 26.89
C ASN A 12 -9.99 18.31 26.70
N THR A 13 -9.23 18.10 27.77
CA THR A 13 -8.04 17.22 27.77
C THR A 13 -8.43 15.75 27.64
N GLU A 14 -9.51 15.32 28.32
CA GLU A 14 -10.09 13.97 28.21
C GLU A 14 -10.59 13.72 26.77
N GLN A 15 -11.34 14.65 26.17
CA GLN A 15 -11.80 14.54 24.78
C GLN A 15 -10.64 14.48 23.77
N ALA A 16 -9.62 15.32 23.93
CA ALA A 16 -8.43 15.28 23.07
C ALA A 16 -7.70 13.94 23.18
N THR A 17 -7.61 13.38 24.40
CA THR A 17 -6.98 12.07 24.65
C THR A 17 -7.76 10.93 24.02
N ASP A 18 -9.09 10.93 24.16
CA ASP A 18 -9.95 9.91 23.58
C ASP A 18 -9.96 9.98 22.04
N TRP A 19 -9.95 11.18 21.48
CA TRP A 19 -9.82 11.38 20.04
C TRP A 19 -8.47 10.85 19.50
N MET A 20 -7.36 11.15 20.17
CA MET A 20 -6.04 10.60 19.81
C MET A 20 -6.01 9.08 19.91
N ARG A 21 -6.63 8.50 20.94
CA ARG A 21 -6.73 7.04 21.11
C ARG A 21 -7.52 6.41 19.96
N ALA A 22 -8.67 6.96 19.60
CA ALA A 22 -9.50 6.46 18.51
C ALA A 22 -8.74 6.47 17.16
N ILE A 23 -7.99 7.54 16.89
CA ILE A 23 -7.15 7.64 15.69
C ILE A 23 -6.02 6.60 15.71
N ALA A 24 -5.35 6.42 16.85
CA ALA A 24 -4.31 5.40 16.98
C ALA A 24 -4.86 3.99 16.77
N GLU A 25 -6.01 3.66 17.38
CA GLU A 25 -6.70 2.38 17.21
C GLU A 25 -7.11 2.14 15.75
N GLN A 26 -7.66 3.16 15.09
CA GLN A 26 -8.04 3.08 13.69
C GLN A 26 -6.83 2.82 12.78
N ASN A 27 -5.73 3.55 12.98
CA ASN A 27 -4.50 3.38 12.20
C ASN A 27 -3.86 2.01 12.43
N LEU A 28 -3.87 1.51 13.67
CA LEU A 28 -3.36 0.18 14.00
C LEU A 28 -4.19 -0.91 13.31
N ASN A 29 -5.52 -0.78 13.34
CA ASN A 29 -6.42 -1.75 12.72
C ASN A 29 -6.31 -1.75 11.19
N GLN A 30 -6.20 -0.56 10.57
CA GLN A 30 -5.93 -0.44 9.13
C GLN A 30 -4.58 -1.05 8.75
N SER A 31 -3.55 -0.82 9.57
CA SER A 31 -2.22 -1.41 9.35
C SER A 31 -2.24 -2.93 9.42
N LYS A 32 -2.96 -3.49 10.39
CA LYS A 32 -3.16 -4.93 10.53
C LYS A 32 -3.87 -5.51 9.31
N ALA A 33 -4.94 -4.87 8.84
CA ALA A 33 -5.69 -5.31 7.66
C ALA A 33 -4.83 -5.28 6.38
N ALA A 34 -4.03 -4.23 6.19
CA ALA A 34 -3.10 -4.13 5.07
C ALA A 34 -2.08 -5.29 5.09
N PHE A 35 -1.51 -5.59 6.26
CA PHE A 35 -0.57 -6.69 6.45
C PHE A 35 -1.21 -8.07 6.19
N GLU A 36 -2.44 -8.30 6.64
CA GLU A 36 -3.18 -9.54 6.36
C GLU A 36 -3.46 -9.71 4.86
N GLY A 37 -3.83 -8.63 4.16
CA GLY A 37 -4.00 -8.63 2.70
C GLY A 37 -2.71 -9.01 1.97
N LEU A 38 -1.61 -8.39 2.37
CA LEU A 38 -0.24 -8.68 1.93
C LEU A 38 0.11 -10.17 2.04
N LEU A 39 -0.12 -10.75 3.22
CA LEU A 39 0.18 -12.15 3.51
C LEU A 39 -0.69 -13.10 2.68
N SER A 40 -1.95 -12.73 2.42
CA SER A 40 -2.87 -13.48 1.58
C SER A 40 -2.39 -13.53 0.13
N VAL A 41 -2.02 -12.38 -0.45
CA VAL A 41 -1.48 -12.33 -1.82
C VAL A 41 -0.19 -13.13 -1.93
N ALA A 42 0.71 -13.01 -0.96
CA ALA A 42 1.96 -13.80 -0.93
C ALA A 42 1.72 -15.31 -0.88
N ARG A 43 0.76 -15.76 -0.07
CA ARG A 43 0.37 -17.18 0.00
C ARG A 43 -0.22 -17.68 -1.31
N ASN A 44 -1.00 -16.86 -2.01
CA ASN A 44 -1.60 -17.22 -3.30
C ASN A 44 -0.54 -17.30 -4.40
N ALA A 45 0.41 -16.36 -4.43
CA ALA A 45 1.49 -16.37 -5.42
C ALA A 45 2.44 -17.57 -5.28
N VAL A 46 2.73 -18.01 -4.05
CA VAL A 46 3.53 -19.22 -3.80
C VAL A 46 2.79 -20.50 -4.21
N ARG A 47 1.45 -20.53 -4.16
CA ARG A 47 0.66 -21.71 -4.59
C ARG A 47 0.57 -21.86 -6.09
N ASP A 48 0.58 -20.77 -6.85
CA ASP A 48 0.27 -20.82 -8.28
C ASP A 48 1.50 -20.96 -9.19
N VAL A 49 2.74 -20.77 -8.69
CA VAL A 49 4.00 -20.84 -9.47
C VAL A 49 3.87 -20.17 -10.86
N ASP A 50 3.12 -19.06 -10.90
CA ASP A 50 2.87 -18.28 -12.11
C ASP A 50 3.66 -16.98 -12.00
N GLN A 51 4.47 -16.68 -13.02
CA GLN A 51 5.29 -15.47 -13.09
C GLN A 51 4.43 -14.20 -12.92
N GLN A 52 3.18 -14.23 -13.40
CA GLN A 52 2.24 -13.13 -13.20
C GLN A 52 1.79 -12.99 -11.74
N ALA A 53 1.61 -14.11 -11.03
CA ALA A 53 1.24 -14.10 -9.63
C ALA A 53 2.37 -13.55 -8.74
N ALA A 54 3.63 -13.85 -9.07
CA ALA A 54 4.79 -13.29 -8.39
C ALA A 54 4.87 -11.75 -8.53
N VAL A 55 4.65 -11.23 -9.74
CA VAL A 55 4.61 -9.78 -10.01
C VAL A 55 3.47 -9.10 -9.25
N ILE A 56 2.28 -9.69 -9.25
CA ILE A 56 1.12 -9.16 -8.49
C ILE A 56 1.41 -9.17 -6.98
N CYS A 57 2.08 -10.19 -6.48
CA CYS A 57 2.47 -10.28 -5.08
C CYS A 57 3.48 -9.21 -4.67
N GLU A 58 4.60 -9.10 -5.38
CA GLU A 58 5.61 -8.08 -5.11
C GLU A 58 4.99 -6.67 -5.15
N HIS A 59 4.12 -6.42 -6.12
CA HIS A 59 3.44 -5.15 -6.25
C HIS A 59 2.45 -4.88 -5.09
N SER A 60 1.66 -5.88 -4.68
CA SER A 60 0.76 -5.74 -3.52
C SER A 60 1.52 -5.49 -2.23
N MET A 61 2.73 -6.06 -2.13
CA MET A 61 3.64 -5.89 -1.01
C MET A 61 4.16 -4.46 -0.92
N SER A 62 4.66 -3.89 -2.02
CA SER A 62 5.05 -2.48 -2.10
C SER A 62 3.87 -1.54 -1.84
N PHE A 63 2.70 -1.78 -2.42
CA PHE A 63 1.51 -0.94 -2.20
C PHE A 63 1.17 -0.82 -0.71
N ALA A 64 1.20 -1.95 0.00
CA ALA A 64 0.88 -1.99 1.41
C ALA A 64 1.98 -1.35 2.27
N GLU A 65 3.26 -1.51 1.92
CA GLU A 65 4.36 -0.80 2.58
C GLU A 65 4.20 0.72 2.47
N GLU A 66 3.93 1.24 1.27
CA GLU A 66 3.76 2.67 1.05
C GLU A 66 2.50 3.21 1.74
N THR A 67 1.41 2.44 1.74
CA THR A 67 0.17 2.79 2.45
C THR A 67 0.41 2.86 3.97
N LEU A 68 1.12 1.88 4.53
CA LEU A 68 1.53 1.89 5.95
C LEU A 68 2.38 3.12 6.26
N SER A 69 3.38 3.42 5.42
CA SER A 69 4.24 4.60 5.61
C SER A 69 3.43 5.90 5.60
N ASN A 70 2.50 6.07 4.66
CA ASN A 70 1.64 7.26 4.59
C ASN A 70 0.73 7.39 5.83
N THR A 71 0.25 6.25 6.34
CA THR A 71 -0.58 6.17 7.54
C THR A 71 0.20 6.57 8.80
N PHE A 72 1.44 6.10 8.94
CA PHE A 72 2.33 6.49 10.05
C PHE A 72 2.70 7.97 9.99
N ASP A 73 3.01 8.50 8.80
CA ASP A 73 3.29 9.93 8.61
C ASP A 73 2.08 10.79 9.02
N PHE A 74 0.87 10.40 8.62
CA PHE A 74 -0.37 11.09 9.00
C PHE A 74 -0.58 11.07 10.52
N ALA A 75 -0.48 9.90 11.16
CA ALA A 75 -0.61 9.76 12.60
C ALA A 75 0.43 10.61 13.35
N HIS A 76 1.68 10.58 12.90
CA HIS A 76 2.77 11.35 13.51
C HIS A 76 2.54 12.87 13.40
N LYS A 77 2.01 13.35 12.27
CA LYS A 77 1.63 14.76 12.09
C LYS A 77 0.46 15.16 12.98
N LEU A 78 -0.57 14.31 13.08
CA LEU A 78 -1.71 14.55 13.98
C LEU A 78 -1.27 14.66 15.45
N LEU A 79 -0.34 13.82 15.90
CA LEU A 79 0.18 13.85 17.26
C LEU A 79 1.02 15.11 17.58
N ARG A 80 1.57 15.77 16.55
CA ARG A 80 2.36 16.99 16.68
C ARG A 80 1.58 18.27 16.40
N MET A 81 0.32 18.12 15.98
CA MET A 81 -0.57 19.23 15.67
C MET A 81 -0.72 20.13 16.89
N ARG A 82 -0.52 21.44 16.71
CA ARG A 82 -0.66 22.45 17.78
C ARG A 82 -1.99 23.19 17.67
N GLU A 83 -2.44 23.41 16.44
CA GLU A 83 -3.62 24.18 16.12
C GLU A 83 -4.63 23.34 15.31
N PRO A 84 -5.95 23.39 15.63
CA PRO A 84 -6.98 22.66 14.89
C PRO A 84 -7.02 22.92 13.39
N GLN A 85 -6.57 24.11 12.96
CA GLN A 85 -6.50 24.51 11.54
C GLN A 85 -5.52 23.65 10.73
N GLU A 86 -4.48 23.10 11.38
CA GLU A 86 -3.50 22.22 10.74
C GLU A 86 -4.13 20.88 10.29
N PHE A 87 -5.26 20.47 10.88
CA PHE A 87 -5.93 19.21 10.55
C PHE A 87 -6.29 19.10 9.06
N ALA A 88 -6.86 20.17 8.49
CA ALA A 88 -7.28 20.18 7.09
C ALA A 88 -6.07 20.02 6.14
N GLN A 89 -4.93 20.61 6.51
CA GLN A 89 -3.68 20.43 5.78
C GLN A 89 -3.18 18.99 5.89
N ILE A 90 -3.11 18.45 7.10
CA ILE A 90 -2.64 17.09 7.37
C ILE A 90 -3.51 16.04 6.64
N GLN A 91 -4.84 16.24 6.66
CA GLN A 91 -5.78 15.40 5.94
C GLN A 91 -5.62 15.53 4.42
N GLY A 92 -5.42 16.75 3.91
CA GLY A 92 -5.18 17.01 2.49
C GLY A 92 -3.91 16.30 1.99
N GLU A 93 -2.80 16.41 2.73
CA GLU A 93 -1.54 15.74 2.40
C GLU A 93 -1.70 14.21 2.37
N PHE A 94 -2.43 13.64 3.33
CA PHE A 94 -2.70 12.19 3.36
C PHE A 94 -3.49 11.73 2.12
N VAL A 95 -4.58 12.42 1.78
CA VAL A 95 -5.44 12.08 0.63
C VAL A 95 -4.68 12.25 -0.68
N SER A 96 -3.95 13.35 -0.85
CA SER A 96 -3.11 13.57 -2.04
C SER A 96 -2.10 12.45 -2.22
N ARG A 97 -1.42 12.02 -1.14
CA ARG A 97 -0.44 10.96 -1.22
C ARG A 97 -1.08 9.60 -1.50
N GLN A 98 -2.23 9.30 -0.89
CA GLN A 98 -2.98 8.07 -1.19
C GLN A 98 -3.42 8.01 -2.67
N ALA A 99 -3.83 9.14 -3.24
CA ALA A 99 -4.19 9.23 -4.66
C ALA A 99 -2.98 9.03 -5.58
N GLN A 100 -1.81 9.57 -5.24
CA GLN A 100 -0.56 9.32 -5.95
C GLN A 100 -0.18 7.84 -5.92
N LEU A 101 -0.22 7.22 -4.72
CA LEU A 101 0.06 5.80 -4.55
C LEU A 101 -0.83 4.95 -5.45
N LEU A 102 -2.15 5.18 -5.44
CA LEU A 102 -3.10 4.48 -6.31
C LEU A 102 -2.78 4.66 -7.80
N GLY A 103 -2.45 5.88 -8.23
CA GLY A 103 -2.15 6.19 -9.63
C GLY A 103 -0.87 5.54 -10.13
N ASP A 104 0.22 5.70 -9.37
CA ASP A 104 1.55 5.20 -9.74
C ASP A 104 1.59 3.67 -9.72
N GLN A 105 1.05 3.05 -8.66
CA GLN A 105 0.97 1.61 -8.50
C GLN A 105 0.10 0.96 -9.61
N THR A 106 -1.04 1.54 -9.97
CA THR A 106 -1.87 0.97 -11.06
C THR A 106 -1.13 0.96 -12.40
N LYS A 107 -0.36 2.03 -12.68
CA LYS A 107 0.42 2.16 -13.91
C LYS A 107 1.60 1.18 -13.94
N GLU A 108 2.32 1.06 -12.83
CA GLU A 108 3.48 0.19 -12.72
C GLU A 108 3.08 -1.29 -12.84
N LEU A 109 2.01 -1.73 -12.15
CA LEU A 109 1.49 -3.08 -12.27
C LEU A 109 1.13 -3.43 -13.72
N GLY A 110 0.44 -2.52 -14.40
CA GLY A 110 0.05 -2.72 -15.80
C GLY A 110 1.26 -2.87 -16.73
N GLN A 111 2.32 -2.09 -16.51
CA GLN A 111 3.57 -2.21 -17.26
C GLN A 111 4.26 -3.54 -16.99
N LYS A 112 4.39 -3.95 -15.72
CA LYS A 112 5.03 -5.21 -15.33
C LYS A 112 4.31 -6.44 -15.88
N ILE A 113 2.97 -6.46 -15.85
CA ILE A 113 2.16 -7.53 -16.45
C ILE A 113 2.38 -7.60 -17.96
N MET A 114 2.36 -6.45 -18.65
CA MET A 114 2.54 -6.39 -20.10
C MET A 114 3.93 -6.87 -20.52
N GLN A 115 4.96 -6.50 -19.76
CA GLN A 115 6.33 -6.91 -19.98
C GLN A 115 6.51 -8.42 -19.78
N GLY A 116 5.95 -8.98 -18.70
CA GLY A 116 5.95 -10.43 -18.48
C GLY A 116 5.25 -11.22 -19.59
N ALA A 117 4.14 -10.70 -20.13
CA ALA A 117 3.46 -11.31 -21.28
C ALA A 117 4.31 -11.25 -22.57
N GLN A 118 5.02 -10.14 -22.81
CA GLN A 118 5.92 -10.01 -23.95
C GLN A 118 7.10 -10.98 -23.87
N ASP A 119 7.70 -11.12 -22.69
CA ASP A 119 8.84 -12.03 -22.45
C ASP A 119 8.46 -13.50 -22.64
N ALA A 120 7.27 -13.89 -22.17
CA ALA A 120 6.71 -15.22 -22.41
C ALA A 120 6.51 -15.47 -23.93
N ALA A 121 5.93 -14.50 -24.65
CA ALA A 121 5.72 -14.61 -26.10
C ALA A 121 7.03 -14.63 -26.92
N LYS A 122 8.09 -14.01 -26.39
CA LYS A 122 9.44 -14.06 -26.99
C LYS A 122 10.07 -15.44 -26.80
N SER A 123 10.01 -15.97 -25.59
CA SER A 123 10.54 -17.28 -25.23
C SER A 123 9.92 -18.42 -26.05
N VAL A 124 8.60 -18.38 -26.27
CA VAL A 124 7.88 -19.36 -27.12
C VAL A 124 8.33 -19.28 -28.59
N ARG A 125 8.55 -18.07 -29.11
CA ARG A 125 9.05 -17.86 -30.49
C ARG A 125 10.48 -18.38 -30.65
N GLU A 126 11.35 -18.10 -29.70
CA GLU A 126 12.73 -18.57 -29.69
C GLU A 126 12.81 -20.11 -29.60
N ALA A 127 12.01 -20.73 -28.73
CA ALA A 127 11.92 -22.18 -28.62
C ALA A 127 11.39 -22.86 -29.90
N SER A 128 10.40 -22.26 -30.58
CA SER A 128 9.91 -22.73 -31.88
C SER A 128 10.95 -22.58 -32.99
N ALA A 129 11.68 -21.47 -33.01
CA ALA A 129 12.73 -21.22 -33.99
C ALA A 129 13.91 -22.19 -33.81
N GLU A 130 14.32 -22.46 -32.58
CA GLU A 130 15.40 -23.40 -32.27
C GLU A 130 14.99 -24.85 -32.59
N SER A 131 13.75 -25.24 -32.27
CA SER A 131 13.21 -26.56 -32.64
C SER A 131 13.17 -26.77 -34.16
N SER A 132 12.87 -25.71 -34.92
CA SER A 132 12.84 -25.75 -36.38
C SER A 132 14.23 -25.86 -36.99
N ARG A 133 15.22 -25.17 -36.41
CA ARG A 133 16.64 -25.25 -36.80
C ARG A 133 17.23 -26.63 -36.57
N ARG A 134 17.03 -27.20 -35.37
CA ARG A 134 17.51 -28.56 -35.04
C ARG A 134 16.90 -29.62 -35.94
N ARG A 135 15.66 -29.42 -36.39
CA ARG A 135 14.98 -30.33 -37.31
C ARG A 135 15.50 -30.24 -38.75
N SER A 136 16.01 -29.07 -39.18
CA SER A 136 16.62 -28.93 -40.51
C SER A 136 18.06 -29.42 -40.57
N GLU A 137 18.79 -29.41 -39.45
CA GLU A 137 20.16 -29.93 -39.37
C GLU A 137 20.20 -31.47 -39.27
N ALA A 138 19.08 -32.09 -38.88
CA ALA A 138 18.94 -33.55 -38.76
C ALA A 138 18.35 -34.23 -40.01
N ALA A 139 18.06 -33.48 -41.09
CA ALA A 139 17.50 -33.95 -42.36
C ALA A 139 18.52 -33.82 -43.49
#